data_AF-A0A523A1Y1-F1
#
_entry.id   AF-A0A523A1Y1-F1
#
_cell.length_a   1.000
_cell.length_b   1.000
_cell.length_c   1.000
_cell.angle_alpha   90.00
_cell.angle_beta   90.00
_cell.angle_gamma   90.00
#
_symmetry.space_group_name_H-M   'P 1'
#
loop_
_entity.id
_entity.type
_entity.pdbx_description
1 polymer ?
#
loop_
_entity_poly.entity_id
_entity_poly.type
_entity_poly.pdbx_seq_one_letter_code
_entity_poly.pdbx_strand_id
1 'polypeptide(L)'
;MTGVRQDESHARNQRIAARGEVADALWTNEAGHLRASPILDWSTDDVWEYIGEAAARARPSYSDFQETMRIYRDGGGSSCVVVADMRSDSHRAPCGVRTGCWACTRVRNDRSMENMLESDPQRYGYLQPLAKLRNFISNTQYDWSRRQFVGRSIDEHGNIAIGADGYNPDMLQALLRYSLSAQVASGVEFVSLQALIAIDARWSMYGLFPPFTALKIARDIEQGRLEFAPDVPQTPKTPTPKLGHIHVGSDWYDATGLNSTVGLRDPMLELFHESCGVKLRSLANGALVADYEFDRQVTVDAEGAGLFLDFEADRHIDRYCRDDCEDWTLGYKIYLRYGTIQLAKGNTASSDAILRRTQWRQAHQLHGQRSVQELEARQDMVRGGQGSILLD
;
A
#
# COMPACT_ATOMS: atom_id res chain seq x y z
N MET A 1 15.59 11.43 -24.90
CA MET A 1 15.76 12.85 -24.55
C MET A 1 15.71 12.99 -23.04
N THR A 2 16.55 13.84 -22.46
CA THR A 2 16.68 14.08 -21.01
C THR A 2 16.73 15.59 -20.76
N GLY A 3 16.08 16.05 -19.69
CA GLY A 3 16.07 17.47 -19.28
C GLY A 3 17.13 17.81 -18.22
N VAL A 4 18.31 17.20 -18.31
CA VAL A 4 19.41 17.41 -17.36
C VAL A 4 20.18 18.67 -17.72
N ARG A 5 20.73 19.36 -16.71
CA ARG A 5 21.57 20.55 -16.91
C ARG A 5 22.82 20.48 -16.04
N GLN A 6 23.92 21.02 -16.52
CA GLN A 6 25.19 21.02 -15.77
C GLN A 6 25.10 21.86 -14.48
N ASP A 7 24.27 22.89 -14.48
CA ASP A 7 24.06 23.84 -13.39
C ASP A 7 23.19 23.29 -12.23
N GLU A 8 22.68 22.05 -12.30
CA GLU A 8 21.74 21.54 -11.28
C GLU A 8 22.38 21.16 -9.95
N SER A 9 23.58 20.57 -9.98
CA SER A 9 24.39 20.27 -8.79
C SER A 9 25.77 19.75 -9.19
N HIS A 10 26.78 19.95 -8.35
CA HIS A 10 28.13 19.40 -8.56
C HIS A 10 28.11 17.88 -8.79
N ALA A 11 27.33 17.14 -7.98
CA ALA A 11 27.24 15.69 -8.11
C ALA A 11 26.57 15.24 -9.43
N ARG A 12 25.57 16.00 -9.92
CA ARG A 12 24.94 15.69 -11.21
C ARG A 12 25.87 16.05 -12.38
N ASN A 13 26.59 17.16 -12.29
CA ASN A 13 27.57 17.58 -13.30
C ASN A 13 28.68 16.53 -13.48
N GLN A 14 29.23 16.00 -12.37
CA GLN A 14 30.22 14.91 -12.44
C GLN A 14 29.67 13.67 -13.16
N ARG A 15 28.41 13.30 -12.92
CA ARG A 15 27.78 12.14 -13.58
C ARG A 15 27.49 12.40 -15.05
N ILE A 16 27.13 13.63 -15.42
CA ILE A 16 26.95 14.05 -16.81
C ILE A 16 28.29 13.93 -17.55
N ALA A 17 29.36 14.49 -16.97
CA ALA A 17 30.70 14.42 -17.53
C ALA A 17 31.17 12.97 -17.69
N ALA A 18 30.93 12.11 -16.69
CA ALA A 18 31.26 10.69 -16.77
C ALA A 18 30.52 9.94 -17.89
N ARG A 19 29.30 10.38 -18.25
CA ARG A 19 28.52 9.81 -19.37
C ARG A 19 28.89 10.40 -20.73
N GLY A 20 29.67 11.47 -20.78
CA GLY A 20 30.00 12.18 -22.02
C GLY A 20 28.78 12.78 -22.71
N GLU A 21 27.81 13.29 -21.93
CA GLU A 21 26.64 13.95 -22.53
C GLU A 21 27.03 15.26 -23.22
N VAL A 22 26.38 15.54 -24.34
CA VAL A 22 26.57 16.76 -25.15
C VAL A 22 25.21 17.41 -25.44
N ALA A 23 25.21 18.73 -25.62
CA ALA A 23 24.00 19.53 -25.78
C ALA A 23 23.43 19.45 -27.21
N ASP A 24 24.32 19.50 -28.19
CA ASP A 24 24.05 19.72 -29.62
C ASP A 24 24.11 18.43 -30.46
N ALA A 25 24.35 17.27 -29.84
CA ALA A 25 24.42 15.99 -30.52
C ALA A 25 23.82 14.84 -29.70
N LEU A 26 23.66 13.68 -30.36
CA LEU A 26 23.28 12.45 -29.69
C LEU A 26 24.47 11.85 -28.94
N TRP A 27 24.22 11.30 -27.76
CA TRP A 27 25.19 10.54 -26.97
C TRP A 27 24.64 9.15 -26.65
N THR A 28 25.53 8.19 -26.38
CA THR A 28 25.15 6.79 -26.13
C THR A 28 25.27 6.48 -24.65
N ASN A 29 24.21 5.94 -24.05
CA ASN A 29 24.26 5.52 -22.65
C ASN A 29 24.94 4.14 -22.47
N GLU A 30 25.15 3.73 -21.21
CA GLU A 30 25.77 2.42 -20.88
C GLU A 30 25.03 1.21 -21.47
N ALA A 31 23.73 1.35 -21.78
CA ALA A 31 22.91 0.31 -22.41
C ALA A 31 22.95 0.33 -23.95
N GLY A 32 23.77 1.20 -24.57
CA GLY A 32 23.87 1.33 -26.03
C GLY A 32 22.74 2.14 -26.69
N HIS A 33 21.88 2.80 -25.91
CA HIS A 33 20.79 3.61 -26.44
C HIS A 33 21.23 5.05 -26.72
N LEU A 34 20.80 5.59 -27.87
CA LEU A 34 20.98 7.00 -28.21
C LEU A 34 20.09 7.90 -27.34
N ARG A 35 20.68 8.98 -26.82
CA ARG A 35 20.07 9.97 -25.94
C ARG A 35 20.44 11.38 -26.42
N ALA A 36 19.68 12.38 -25.97
CA ALA A 36 19.84 13.78 -26.32
C ALA A 36 19.55 14.64 -25.09
N SER A 37 20.41 15.63 -24.81
CA SER A 37 20.32 16.51 -23.64
C SER A 37 20.30 17.98 -24.09
N PRO A 38 19.21 18.45 -24.74
CA PRO A 38 19.19 19.70 -25.51
C PRO A 38 19.29 21.00 -24.68
N ILE A 39 19.15 20.91 -23.36
CA ILE A 39 19.24 22.05 -22.43
C ILE A 39 20.46 21.90 -21.50
N LEU A 40 21.44 21.06 -21.86
CA LEU A 40 22.51 20.67 -20.96
C LEU A 40 23.33 21.86 -20.43
N ASP A 41 23.53 22.85 -21.27
CA ASP A 41 24.26 24.10 -21.07
C ASP A 41 23.38 25.24 -20.53
N TRP A 42 22.09 25.01 -20.33
CA TRP A 42 21.16 26.03 -19.81
C TRP A 42 21.27 26.16 -18.29
N SER A 43 21.24 27.40 -17.81
CA SER A 43 21.03 27.72 -16.40
C SER A 43 19.57 27.55 -15.99
N THR A 44 19.25 27.85 -14.73
CA THR A 44 17.85 27.93 -14.27
C THR A 44 17.12 29.14 -14.83
N ASP A 45 17.84 30.24 -15.03
CA ASP A 45 17.25 31.48 -15.53
C ASP A 45 16.92 31.36 -17.03
N ASP A 46 17.78 30.73 -17.84
CA ASP A 46 17.52 30.49 -19.27
C ASP A 46 16.24 29.66 -19.49
N VAL A 47 16.00 28.67 -18.62
CA VAL A 47 14.78 27.84 -18.68
C VAL A 47 13.54 28.68 -18.37
N TRP A 48 13.59 29.52 -17.34
CA TRP A 48 12.46 30.37 -16.97
C TRP A 48 12.21 31.50 -17.97
N GLU A 49 13.27 32.09 -18.54
CA GLU A 49 13.17 33.08 -19.61
C GLU A 49 12.45 32.47 -20.82
N TYR A 50 12.89 31.30 -21.29
CA TYR A 50 12.25 30.61 -22.40
C TYR A 50 10.77 30.28 -22.11
N ILE A 51 10.47 29.78 -20.91
CA ILE A 51 9.10 29.50 -20.48
C ILE A 51 8.26 30.78 -20.49
N GLY A 52 8.80 31.89 -19.99
CA GLY A 52 8.13 33.19 -19.95
C GLY A 52 7.86 33.77 -21.34
N GLU A 53 8.83 33.74 -22.25
CA GLU A 53 8.67 34.19 -23.64
C GLU A 53 7.65 33.34 -24.41
N ALA A 54 7.71 32.01 -24.23
CA ALA A 54 6.73 31.10 -24.82
C ALA A 54 5.32 31.39 -24.29
N ALA A 55 5.19 31.66 -22.98
CA ALA A 55 3.92 32.00 -22.37
C ALA A 55 3.37 33.37 -22.77
N ALA A 56 4.27 34.33 -23.05
CA ALA A 56 3.94 35.63 -23.64
C ALA A 56 3.67 35.54 -25.15
N ARG A 57 3.77 34.34 -25.76
CA ARG A 57 3.67 34.09 -27.20
C ARG A 57 4.71 34.87 -28.04
N ALA A 58 5.80 35.30 -27.41
CA ALA A 58 6.94 35.93 -28.07
C ALA A 58 7.82 34.90 -28.80
N ARG A 59 7.77 33.62 -28.37
CA ARG A 59 8.43 32.50 -29.04
C ARG A 59 7.44 31.40 -29.42
N PRO A 60 7.54 30.83 -30.65
CA PRO A 60 6.79 29.63 -30.99
C PRO A 60 7.13 28.48 -30.05
N SER A 61 6.10 27.82 -29.53
CA SER A 61 6.22 26.70 -28.61
C SER A 61 5.05 25.73 -28.81
N TYR A 62 5.26 24.48 -28.43
CA TYR A 62 4.21 23.45 -28.43
C TYR A 62 3.24 23.57 -27.24
N SER A 63 3.53 24.44 -26.27
CA SER A 63 2.71 24.73 -25.09
C SER A 63 2.77 26.22 -24.76
N ASP A 64 1.69 26.76 -24.16
CA ASP A 64 1.66 28.12 -23.63
C ASP A 64 2.30 28.26 -22.24
N PHE A 65 2.68 27.14 -21.60
CA PHE A 65 3.29 27.05 -20.28
C PHE A 65 2.58 27.81 -19.13
N GLN A 66 1.34 28.26 -19.32
CA GLN A 66 0.60 29.02 -18.30
C GLN A 66 0.35 28.17 -17.04
N GLU A 67 0.01 26.89 -17.25
CA GLU A 67 -0.15 25.90 -16.19
C GLU A 67 1.15 25.69 -15.40
N THR A 68 2.27 25.55 -16.11
CA THR A 68 3.59 25.33 -15.50
C THR A 68 3.96 26.50 -14.59
N MET A 69 3.87 27.73 -15.11
CA MET A 69 4.17 28.92 -14.30
C MET A 69 3.25 29.02 -13.09
N ARG A 70 1.95 28.72 -13.26
CA ARG A 70 1.02 28.75 -12.12
C ARG A 70 1.38 27.73 -11.05
N ILE A 71 1.63 26.46 -11.40
CA ILE A 71 1.99 25.41 -10.43
C ILE A 71 3.21 25.82 -9.60
N TYR A 72 4.23 26.40 -10.24
CA TYR A 72 5.44 26.83 -9.56
C TYR A 72 5.23 28.10 -8.72
N ARG A 73 4.41 29.05 -9.18
CA ARG A 73 3.99 30.20 -8.36
C ARG A 73 3.24 29.74 -7.12
N ASP A 74 2.23 28.91 -7.31
CA ASP A 74 1.27 28.55 -6.26
C ASP A 74 1.90 27.59 -5.25
N GLY A 75 2.70 26.62 -5.69
CA GLY A 75 3.45 25.73 -4.78
C GLY A 75 4.72 26.35 -4.19
N GLY A 76 5.17 27.47 -4.73
CA GLY A 76 6.44 28.11 -4.39
C GLY A 76 6.38 29.14 -3.26
N GLY A 77 5.16 29.56 -2.91
CA GLY A 77 4.93 30.66 -1.99
C GLY A 77 5.71 31.91 -2.40
N SER A 78 6.26 32.64 -1.43
CA SER A 78 7.03 33.86 -1.66
C SER A 78 8.46 33.64 -2.17
N SER A 79 8.94 32.40 -2.26
CA SER A 79 10.34 32.07 -2.56
C SER A 79 10.62 31.66 -4.00
N CYS A 80 9.60 31.38 -4.82
CA CYS A 80 9.84 30.89 -6.17
C CYS A 80 10.19 32.03 -7.13
N VAL A 81 11.11 31.75 -8.06
CA VAL A 81 11.59 32.69 -9.09
C VAL A 81 10.45 33.31 -9.91
N VAL A 82 9.38 32.56 -10.17
CA VAL A 82 8.17 33.05 -10.85
C VAL A 82 7.45 34.18 -10.08
N VAL A 83 7.62 34.23 -8.76
CA VAL A 83 6.95 35.17 -7.84
C VAL A 83 7.91 36.27 -7.36
N ALA A 84 9.19 35.94 -7.21
CA ALA A 84 10.22 36.79 -6.62
C ALA A 84 10.54 38.04 -7.47
N ASP A 85 10.18 38.05 -8.76
CA ASP A 85 10.40 39.20 -9.65
C ASP A 85 9.57 40.45 -9.26
N MET A 86 8.62 40.33 -8.33
CA MET A 86 7.86 41.48 -7.81
C MET A 86 8.36 42.03 -6.46
N ARG A 87 9.29 41.36 -5.76
CA ARG A 87 9.73 41.79 -4.41
C ARG A 87 11.24 41.57 -4.17
N SER A 88 12.02 42.55 -4.61
CA SER A 88 13.39 42.94 -4.18
C SER A 88 14.57 41.96 -4.40
N ASP A 89 15.68 42.56 -4.83
CA ASP A 89 17.01 42.03 -5.22
C ASP A 89 17.82 41.27 -4.15
N SER A 90 17.26 40.92 -3.00
CA SER A 90 18.03 40.33 -1.90
C SER A 90 17.44 38.98 -1.46
N HIS A 91 18.12 37.91 -1.88
CA HIS A 91 17.88 36.50 -1.57
C HIS A 91 16.91 35.74 -2.49
N ARG A 92 17.33 35.54 -3.74
CA ARG A 92 16.78 34.49 -4.62
C ARG A 92 17.19 33.11 -4.07
N ALA A 93 16.46 32.61 -3.07
CA ALA A 93 16.51 31.18 -2.76
C ALA A 93 16.04 30.43 -4.01
N PRO A 94 16.71 29.35 -4.44
CA PRO A 94 16.26 28.54 -5.57
C PRO A 94 14.80 28.10 -5.37
N CYS A 95 13.98 28.18 -6.40
CA CYS A 95 12.57 27.75 -6.34
C CYS A 95 12.50 26.27 -5.92
N GLY A 96 12.15 26.04 -4.65
CA GLY A 96 12.16 24.72 -4.02
C GLY A 96 10.86 23.93 -4.17
N VAL A 97 10.03 24.28 -5.16
CA VAL A 97 8.74 23.62 -5.40
C VAL A 97 8.96 22.15 -5.67
N ARG A 98 8.19 21.31 -4.97
CA ARG A 98 8.20 19.86 -5.18
C ARG A 98 6.80 19.44 -5.59
N THR A 99 6.71 18.90 -6.80
CA THR A 99 5.55 18.18 -7.28
C THR A 99 5.88 16.69 -7.27
N GLY A 100 4.91 15.85 -6.92
CA GLY A 100 5.14 14.42 -6.74
C GLY A 100 3.88 13.70 -6.26
N CYS A 101 4.05 12.47 -5.77
CA CYS A 101 2.93 11.72 -5.23
C CYS A 101 2.42 12.37 -3.93
N TRP A 102 1.11 12.57 -3.84
CA TRP A 102 0.46 13.18 -2.67
C TRP A 102 0.71 12.39 -1.38
N ALA A 103 0.91 11.08 -1.47
CA ALA A 103 1.17 10.19 -0.33
C ALA A 103 2.66 10.11 0.07
N CYS A 104 3.55 10.92 -0.52
CA CYS A 104 4.99 10.86 -0.24
C CYS A 104 5.32 11.26 1.20
N THR A 105 5.83 10.31 1.99
CA THR A 105 6.31 10.54 3.37
C THR A 105 7.82 10.68 3.47
N ARG A 106 8.54 10.73 2.34
CA ARG A 106 10.00 10.88 2.33
C ARG A 106 10.46 12.24 2.88
N VAL A 107 9.61 13.26 2.72
CA VAL A 107 9.79 14.60 3.29
C VAL A 107 8.97 14.73 4.56
N ARG A 108 9.39 15.58 5.49
CA ARG A 108 8.65 15.80 6.74
C ARG A 108 7.30 16.46 6.47
N ASN A 109 7.34 17.62 5.82
CA ASN A 109 6.15 18.41 5.45
C ASN A 109 6.15 18.65 3.94
N ASP A 110 4.97 18.61 3.34
CA ASP A 110 4.79 18.96 1.93
C ASP A 110 4.42 20.44 1.81
N ARG A 111 5.45 21.29 1.89
CA ARG A 111 5.29 22.75 1.80
C ARG A 111 4.66 23.20 0.48
N SER A 112 4.88 22.47 -0.61
CA SER A 112 4.34 22.85 -1.91
C SER A 112 2.83 22.62 -1.97
N MET A 113 2.36 21.50 -1.44
CA MET A 113 0.93 21.25 -1.31
C MET A 113 0.27 22.21 -0.31
N GLU A 114 0.93 22.50 0.82
CA GLU A 114 0.49 23.52 1.79
C GLU A 114 0.33 24.90 1.12
N ASN A 115 1.35 25.36 0.39
CA ASN A 115 1.31 26.63 -0.33
C ASN A 115 0.19 26.68 -1.40
N MET A 116 -0.03 25.58 -2.14
CA MET A 116 -1.12 25.52 -3.13
C MET A 116 -2.50 25.64 -2.47
N LEU A 117 -2.70 24.95 -1.34
CA LEU A 117 -3.95 25.03 -0.57
C LEU A 117 -4.21 26.45 -0.03
N GLU A 118 -3.15 27.14 0.41
CA GLU A 118 -3.23 28.51 0.91
C GLU A 118 -3.43 29.55 -0.21
N SER A 119 -2.82 29.34 -1.38
CA SER A 119 -2.81 30.34 -2.46
C SER A 119 -4.14 30.44 -3.21
N ASP A 120 -4.78 29.32 -3.50
CA ASP A 120 -6.08 29.26 -4.18
C ASP A 120 -6.92 28.09 -3.64
N PRO A 121 -7.64 28.29 -2.53
CA PRO A 121 -8.47 27.26 -1.91
C PRO A 121 -9.59 26.75 -2.82
N GLN A 122 -10.08 27.57 -3.75
CA GLN A 122 -11.14 27.14 -4.68
C GLN A 122 -10.60 26.14 -5.70
N ARG A 123 -9.39 26.38 -6.20
CA ARG A 123 -8.74 25.51 -7.17
C ARG A 123 -8.14 24.25 -6.54
N TYR A 124 -7.46 24.41 -5.40
CA TYR A 124 -6.65 23.35 -4.78
C TYR A 124 -7.31 22.67 -3.59
N GLY A 125 -8.50 23.10 -3.16
CA GLY A 125 -9.21 22.54 -2.00
C GLY A 125 -9.41 21.03 -2.05
N TYR A 126 -9.46 20.43 -3.25
CA TYR A 126 -9.53 18.98 -3.45
C TYR A 126 -8.29 18.22 -2.90
N LEU A 127 -7.14 18.90 -2.74
CA LEU A 127 -5.92 18.33 -2.16
C LEU A 127 -5.99 18.24 -0.62
N GLN A 128 -6.88 18.98 0.03
CA GLN A 128 -6.97 19.04 1.49
C GLN A 128 -7.15 17.65 2.15
N PRO A 129 -8.09 16.78 1.71
CA PRO A 129 -8.23 15.45 2.30
C PRO A 129 -7.00 14.55 2.06
N LEU A 130 -6.33 14.69 0.91
CA LEU A 130 -5.09 13.96 0.59
C LEU A 130 -3.94 14.41 1.50
N ALA A 131 -3.82 15.72 1.72
CA ALA A 131 -2.83 16.31 2.62
C ALA A 131 -3.00 15.81 4.05
N LYS A 132 -4.24 15.79 4.56
CA LYS A 132 -4.56 15.27 5.90
C LYS A 132 -4.18 13.79 6.04
N LEU A 133 -4.56 12.96 5.08
CA LEU A 133 -4.22 11.53 5.08
C LEU A 133 -2.69 11.30 5.05
N ARG A 134 -1.97 12.00 4.17
CA ARG A 134 -0.51 11.93 4.10
C ARG A 134 0.15 12.35 5.42
N ASN A 135 -0.31 13.45 6.02
CA ASN A 135 0.23 13.94 7.29
C ASN A 135 -0.06 12.96 8.44
N PHE A 136 -1.24 12.36 8.48
CA PHE A 136 -1.57 11.32 9.45
C PHE A 136 -0.63 10.10 9.34
N ILE A 137 -0.38 9.60 8.12
CA ILE A 137 0.56 8.48 7.88
C ILE A 137 1.98 8.88 8.34
N SER A 138 2.44 10.08 7.99
CA SER A 138 3.76 10.59 8.37
C SER A 138 3.91 10.73 9.88
N ASN A 139 2.90 11.29 10.56
CA ASN A 139 2.95 11.59 11.99
C ASN A 139 2.83 10.33 12.87
N THR A 140 2.23 9.26 12.35
CA THR A 140 2.03 7.98 13.05
C THR A 140 3.04 6.89 12.65
N GLN A 141 4.06 7.24 11.86
CA GLN A 141 5.07 6.28 11.37
C GLN A 141 5.82 5.56 12.51
N TYR A 142 6.03 6.23 13.63
CA TYR A 142 6.74 5.68 14.80
C TYR A 142 5.82 5.41 16.00
N ASP A 143 4.50 5.44 15.78
CA ASP A 143 3.51 5.09 16.79
C ASP A 143 3.36 3.56 16.85
N TRP A 144 4.03 2.95 17.83
CA TRP A 144 4.00 1.50 18.04
C TRP A 144 2.65 0.98 18.51
N SER A 145 1.78 1.83 19.09
CA SER A 145 0.41 1.42 19.46
C SER A 145 -0.45 1.07 18.24
N ARG A 146 -0.05 1.54 17.06
CA ARG A 146 -0.69 1.28 15.76
C ARG A 146 -0.04 0.13 15.00
N ARG A 147 0.83 -0.66 15.64
CA ARG A 147 1.54 -1.77 15.00
C ARG A 147 1.07 -3.11 15.53
N GLN A 148 1.09 -4.11 14.65
CA GLN A 148 0.86 -5.49 15.02
C GLN A 148 2.15 -6.06 15.60
N PHE A 149 2.02 -6.81 16.70
CA PHE A 149 3.14 -7.43 17.39
C PHE A 149 3.32 -8.92 17.04
N VAL A 150 2.29 -9.59 16.52
CA VAL A 150 2.38 -11.00 16.14
C VAL A 150 2.98 -11.12 14.74
N GLY A 151 4.14 -11.76 14.65
CA GLY A 151 4.84 -12.03 13.40
C GLY A 151 4.03 -12.90 12.43
N ARG A 152 4.30 -12.71 11.13
CA ARG A 152 3.60 -13.42 10.04
C ARG A 152 4.18 -14.78 9.69
N SER A 153 5.36 -15.13 10.19
CA SER A 153 6.09 -16.34 9.85
C SER A 153 6.46 -17.12 11.11
N ILE A 154 6.62 -18.42 10.95
CA ILE A 154 7.15 -19.33 11.98
C ILE A 154 8.56 -19.72 11.52
N ASP A 155 9.54 -19.62 12.40
CA ASP A 155 10.93 -19.99 12.09
C ASP A 155 11.14 -21.53 12.12
N GLU A 156 12.34 -21.97 11.74
CA GLU A 156 12.72 -23.39 11.72
C GLU A 156 12.69 -24.08 13.10
N HIS A 157 12.69 -23.28 14.18
CA HIS A 157 12.60 -23.76 15.55
C HIS A 157 11.15 -23.73 16.07
N GLY A 158 10.18 -23.48 15.20
CA GLY A 158 8.77 -23.44 15.57
C GLY A 158 8.41 -22.22 16.40
N ASN A 159 9.07 -21.07 16.21
CA ASN A 159 8.76 -19.85 16.95
C ASN A 159 8.14 -18.75 16.09
N ILE A 160 7.19 -18.01 16.67
CA ILE A 160 6.65 -16.77 16.13
C ILE A 160 7.34 -15.60 16.83
N ALA A 161 7.94 -14.70 16.05
CA ALA A 161 8.52 -13.47 16.58
C ALA A 161 7.42 -12.53 17.10
N ILE A 162 7.63 -11.97 18.29
CA ILE A 162 6.75 -10.94 18.90
C ILE A 162 7.51 -9.62 18.96
N GLY A 163 7.07 -8.67 18.14
CA GLY A 163 7.65 -7.34 18.03
C GLY A 163 6.88 -6.51 17.01
N ALA A 164 6.97 -5.18 17.13
CA ALA A 164 6.23 -4.28 16.26
C ALA A 164 6.66 -4.46 14.78
N ASP A 165 5.73 -4.85 13.91
CA ASP A 165 5.92 -5.03 12.47
C ASP A 165 5.05 -4.05 11.67
N GLY A 166 4.09 -4.55 10.88
CA GLY A 166 3.17 -3.75 10.07
C GLY A 166 2.09 -3.05 10.90
N TYR A 167 1.25 -2.26 10.23
CA TYR A 167 0.07 -1.66 10.86
C TYR A 167 -0.86 -2.74 11.43
N ASN A 168 -1.40 -2.48 12.61
CA ASN A 168 -2.40 -3.36 13.21
C ASN A 168 -3.77 -3.22 12.51
N PRO A 169 -4.69 -4.19 12.70
CA PRO A 169 -6.03 -4.14 12.14
C PRO A 169 -6.75 -2.80 12.35
N ASP A 170 -6.76 -2.23 13.55
CA ASP A 170 -7.46 -0.95 13.79
C ASP A 170 -6.92 0.18 12.89
N MET A 171 -5.59 0.26 12.75
CA MET A 171 -4.95 1.24 11.87
C MET A 171 -5.21 0.97 10.39
N LEU A 172 -5.19 -0.29 9.95
CA LEU A 172 -5.51 -0.66 8.56
C LEU A 172 -6.96 -0.31 8.20
N GLN A 173 -7.88 -0.53 9.13
CA GLN A 173 -9.30 -0.19 8.99
C GLN A 173 -9.48 1.33 8.85
N ALA A 174 -8.85 2.09 9.74
CA ALA A 174 -8.86 3.56 9.71
C ALA A 174 -8.25 4.09 8.40
N LEU A 175 -7.11 3.55 7.96
CA LEU A 175 -6.48 3.95 6.70
C LEU A 175 -7.37 3.70 5.49
N LEU A 176 -8.10 2.58 5.44
CA LEU A 176 -9.04 2.32 4.35
C LEU A 176 -10.20 3.33 4.37
N ARG A 177 -10.81 3.57 5.54
CA ARG A 177 -11.88 4.58 5.69
C ARG A 177 -11.43 5.98 5.27
N TYR A 178 -10.25 6.40 5.72
CA TYR A 178 -9.67 7.70 5.37
C TYR A 178 -9.34 7.79 3.87
N SER A 179 -8.82 6.70 3.30
CA SER A 179 -8.49 6.64 1.87
C SER A 179 -9.74 6.78 1.00
N LEU A 180 -10.78 5.99 1.27
CA LEU A 180 -12.02 6.05 0.50
C LEU A 180 -12.75 7.39 0.69
N SER A 181 -12.78 7.93 1.91
CA SER A 181 -13.35 9.26 2.16
C SER A 181 -12.59 10.37 1.45
N ALA A 182 -11.25 10.30 1.45
CA ALA A 182 -10.42 11.26 0.75
C ALA A 182 -10.57 11.17 -0.77
N GLN A 183 -10.72 9.96 -1.32
CA GLN A 183 -11.05 9.73 -2.73
C GLN A 183 -12.40 10.38 -3.10
N VAL A 184 -13.45 10.16 -2.30
CA VAL A 184 -14.77 10.79 -2.51
C VAL A 184 -14.69 12.32 -2.46
N ALA A 185 -14.01 12.88 -1.45
CA ALA A 185 -13.94 14.32 -1.26
C ALA A 185 -13.03 15.04 -2.27
N SER A 186 -11.96 14.38 -2.74
CA SER A 186 -11.02 14.95 -3.71
C SER A 186 -11.46 14.74 -5.16
N GLY A 187 -12.32 13.75 -5.43
CA GLY A 187 -12.63 13.29 -6.78
C GLY A 187 -11.47 12.56 -7.47
N VAL A 188 -10.39 12.25 -6.76
CA VAL A 188 -9.22 11.53 -7.30
C VAL A 188 -9.33 10.06 -6.93
N GLU A 189 -9.46 9.19 -7.92
CA GLU A 189 -9.44 7.74 -7.72
C GLU A 189 -8.00 7.24 -7.51
N PHE A 190 -7.74 6.60 -6.37
CA PHE A 190 -6.47 5.94 -6.07
C PHE A 190 -6.64 4.58 -5.36
N VAL A 191 -7.86 4.24 -4.91
CA VAL A 191 -8.27 2.88 -4.56
C VAL A 191 -9.31 2.45 -5.59
N SER A 192 -8.85 1.71 -6.60
CA SER A 192 -9.73 1.11 -7.60
C SER A 192 -10.50 -0.08 -7.02
N LEU A 193 -11.49 -0.55 -7.77
CA LEU A 193 -12.25 -1.77 -7.46
C LEU A 193 -11.34 -2.99 -7.21
N GLN A 194 -10.37 -3.18 -8.10
CA GLN A 194 -9.40 -4.27 -8.01
C GLN A 194 -8.52 -4.12 -6.77
N ALA A 195 -8.11 -2.89 -6.44
CA ALA A 195 -7.35 -2.63 -5.23
C ALA A 195 -8.18 -2.94 -3.97
N LEU A 196 -9.46 -2.59 -3.95
CA LEU A 196 -10.37 -2.89 -2.84
C LEU A 196 -10.49 -4.40 -2.59
N ILE A 197 -10.75 -5.17 -3.65
CA ILE A 197 -10.82 -6.65 -3.55
C ILE A 197 -9.47 -7.23 -3.14
N ALA A 198 -8.36 -6.73 -3.68
CA ALA A 198 -7.02 -7.18 -3.29
C ALA A 198 -6.71 -6.89 -1.81
N ILE A 199 -7.17 -5.74 -1.29
CA ILE A 199 -7.07 -5.40 0.14
C ILE A 199 -7.87 -6.40 0.97
N ASP A 200 -9.15 -6.61 0.63
CA ASP A 200 -10.03 -7.52 1.37
C ASP A 200 -9.50 -8.97 1.38
N ALA A 201 -9.07 -9.45 0.22
CA ALA A 201 -8.51 -10.77 0.06
C ALA A 201 -7.21 -10.94 0.87
N ARG A 202 -6.35 -9.92 0.88
CA ARG A 202 -5.12 -9.94 1.69
C ARG A 202 -5.43 -9.91 3.18
N TRP A 203 -6.44 -9.15 3.59
CA TRP A 203 -6.92 -9.11 4.98
C TRP A 203 -7.45 -10.47 5.43
N SER A 204 -8.24 -11.13 4.58
CA SER A 204 -8.74 -12.49 4.82
C SER A 204 -7.60 -13.51 4.85
N MET A 205 -6.67 -13.47 3.88
CA MET A 205 -5.55 -14.42 3.77
C MET A 205 -4.66 -14.45 5.04
N TYR A 206 -4.47 -13.30 5.68
CA TYR A 206 -3.66 -13.17 6.91
C TYR A 206 -4.49 -13.16 8.20
N GLY A 207 -5.82 -13.31 8.11
CA GLY A 207 -6.72 -13.34 9.26
C GLY A 207 -6.66 -12.05 10.07
N LEU A 208 -6.63 -10.90 9.39
CA LEU A 208 -6.57 -9.58 10.02
C LEU A 208 -7.96 -9.10 10.46
N PHE A 209 -9.01 -9.49 9.72
CA PHE A 209 -10.40 -9.11 9.95
C PHE A 209 -11.34 -10.26 9.55
N PRO A 210 -12.61 -10.23 10.01
CA PRO A 210 -13.64 -11.08 9.43
C PRO A 210 -13.72 -10.93 7.90
N PRO A 211 -14.16 -11.96 7.17
CA PRO A 211 -14.31 -11.90 5.71
C PRO A 211 -15.14 -10.69 5.26
N PHE A 212 -14.76 -10.08 4.14
CA PHE A 212 -15.48 -8.96 3.49
C PHE A 212 -15.54 -7.65 4.28
N THR A 213 -14.68 -7.49 5.30
CA THR A 213 -14.63 -6.26 6.11
C THR A 213 -14.26 -5.02 5.27
N ALA A 214 -13.37 -5.12 4.29
CA ALA A 214 -13.03 -3.99 3.44
C ALA A 214 -14.21 -3.60 2.53
N LEU A 215 -14.97 -4.59 2.05
CA LEU A 215 -16.18 -4.35 1.24
C LEU A 215 -17.27 -3.67 2.06
N LYS A 216 -17.47 -4.11 3.31
CA LYS A 216 -18.38 -3.45 4.26
C LYS A 216 -17.99 -1.98 4.46
N ILE A 217 -16.70 -1.71 4.64
CA ILE A 217 -16.20 -0.33 4.77
C ILE A 217 -16.49 0.49 3.50
N ALA A 218 -16.30 -0.09 2.31
CA ALA A 218 -16.64 0.60 1.06
C ALA A 218 -18.15 0.92 0.98
N ARG A 219 -19.02 -0.03 1.33
CA ARG A 219 -20.48 0.17 1.38
C ARG A 219 -20.88 1.26 2.39
N ASP A 220 -20.21 1.31 3.54
CA ASP A 220 -20.44 2.37 4.54
C ASP A 220 -20.13 3.76 3.96
N ILE A 221 -19.02 3.88 3.23
CA ILE A 221 -18.58 5.13 2.60
C ILE A 221 -19.52 5.54 1.46
N GLU A 222 -19.95 4.60 0.63
CA GLU A 222 -20.94 4.83 -0.44
C GLU A 222 -22.28 5.32 0.13
N GLN A 223 -22.65 4.88 1.33
CA GLN A 223 -23.83 5.36 2.07
C GLN A 223 -23.61 6.73 2.74
N GLY A 224 -22.47 7.38 2.52
CA GLY A 224 -22.15 8.70 3.03
C GLY A 224 -21.54 8.73 4.43
N ARG A 225 -21.13 7.58 5.02
CA ARG A 225 -20.42 7.53 6.31
C ARG A 225 -18.95 7.90 6.16
N LEU A 226 -18.68 9.12 5.67
CA LEU A 226 -17.33 9.63 5.45
C LEU A 226 -16.58 9.80 6.77
N GLU A 227 -15.33 9.34 6.81
CA GLU A 227 -14.42 9.46 7.94
C GLU A 227 -13.06 9.95 7.43
N PHE A 228 -12.59 11.09 7.92
CA PHE A 228 -11.34 11.70 7.47
C PHE A 228 -10.23 11.53 8.50
N ALA A 229 -9.00 11.45 8.00
CA ALA A 229 -7.83 11.34 8.86
C ALA A 229 -7.75 12.53 9.85
N PRO A 230 -7.61 12.28 11.16
CA PRO A 230 -7.49 13.34 12.15
C PRO A 230 -6.11 13.98 12.12
N ASP A 231 -6.03 15.23 12.56
CA ASP A 231 -4.76 15.91 12.79
C ASP A 231 -4.16 15.39 14.10
N VAL A 232 -3.00 14.74 13.99
CA VAL A 232 -2.29 14.13 15.13
C VAL A 232 -0.86 14.67 15.24
N PRO A 233 -0.31 14.83 16.45
CA PRO A 233 1.08 15.26 16.62
C PRO A 233 2.05 14.21 16.07
N GLN A 234 3.23 14.66 15.65
CA GLN A 234 4.28 13.78 15.16
C GLN A 234 4.81 12.91 16.30
N THR A 235 4.77 11.59 16.10
CA THR A 235 5.37 10.64 17.05
C THR A 235 6.89 10.60 16.83
N PRO A 236 7.70 10.82 17.89
CA PRO A 236 9.15 10.80 17.76
C PRO A 236 9.66 9.40 17.39
N LYS A 237 10.75 9.35 16.63
CA LYS A 237 11.41 8.09 16.28
C LYS A 237 12.07 7.48 17.51
N THR A 238 11.62 6.30 17.92
CA THR A 238 12.28 5.48 18.93
C THR A 238 12.71 4.13 18.32
N PRO A 239 13.53 3.33 19.01
CA PRO A 239 13.81 1.96 18.59
C PRO A 239 12.52 1.12 18.51
N THR A 240 12.46 0.22 17.54
CA THR A 240 11.33 -0.71 17.36
C THR A 240 11.24 -1.68 18.55
N PRO A 241 10.10 -1.75 19.25
CA PRO A 241 9.90 -2.69 20.35
C PRO A 241 9.99 -4.15 19.89
N LYS A 242 10.78 -4.95 20.59
CA LYS A 242 10.88 -6.41 20.43
C LYS A 242 10.59 -7.05 21.78
N LEU A 243 9.54 -7.88 21.85
CA LEU A 243 9.08 -8.49 23.09
C LEU A 243 9.63 -9.92 23.25
N GLY A 244 9.87 -10.63 22.14
CA GLY A 244 10.53 -11.94 22.17
C GLY A 244 9.96 -12.87 21.12
N HIS A 245 9.64 -14.10 21.54
CA HIS A 245 9.05 -15.12 20.69
C HIS A 245 8.01 -15.95 21.45
N ILE A 246 7.09 -16.57 20.73
CA ILE A 246 6.16 -17.59 21.23
C ILE A 246 6.49 -18.89 20.51
N HIS A 247 6.76 -19.96 21.26
CA HIS A 247 6.98 -21.29 20.69
C HIS A 247 5.64 -21.94 20.35
N VAL A 248 5.51 -22.43 19.11
CA VAL A 248 4.27 -22.99 18.53
C VAL A 248 4.45 -24.39 17.92
N GLY A 249 5.68 -24.92 17.89
CA GLY A 249 5.96 -26.25 17.33
C GLY A 249 5.75 -26.35 15.81
N SER A 250 5.60 -27.59 15.31
CA SER A 250 5.38 -27.91 13.90
C SER A 250 3.92 -28.24 13.55
N ASP A 251 3.06 -28.45 14.56
CA ASP A 251 1.71 -28.99 14.41
C ASP A 251 0.79 -28.19 13.46
N TRP A 252 1.07 -26.89 13.27
CA TRP A 252 0.35 -26.04 12.32
C TRP A 252 0.50 -26.49 10.85
N TYR A 253 1.54 -27.27 10.55
CA TYR A 253 1.87 -27.75 9.21
C TYR A 253 1.45 -29.22 9.00
N ASP A 254 1.32 -29.99 10.08
CA ASP A 254 1.25 -31.45 10.04
C ASP A 254 -0.16 -32.02 9.76
N ALA A 255 -1.19 -31.17 9.68
CA ALA A 255 -2.54 -31.58 9.27
C ALA A 255 -2.58 -31.97 7.78
N THR A 256 -2.16 -33.19 7.46
CA THR A 256 -2.01 -33.70 6.09
C THR A 256 -2.94 -34.89 5.84
N GLY A 257 -3.41 -35.05 4.59
CA GLY A 257 -4.29 -36.14 4.17
C GLY A 257 -5.77 -35.78 3.96
N LEU A 258 -6.57 -36.81 3.63
CA LEU A 258 -7.99 -36.72 3.22
C LEU A 258 -8.96 -36.11 4.25
N ASN A 259 -8.55 -35.97 5.51
CA ASN A 259 -9.38 -35.39 6.57
C ASN A 259 -9.04 -33.92 6.89
N SER A 260 -7.96 -33.37 6.32
CA SER A 260 -7.57 -31.98 6.55
C SER A 260 -8.54 -31.01 5.88
N THR A 261 -9.19 -30.11 6.62
CA THR A 261 -10.04 -29.03 6.06
C THR A 261 -9.35 -27.66 6.05
N VAL A 262 -8.05 -27.63 6.36
CA VAL A 262 -7.25 -26.42 6.45
C VAL A 262 -6.53 -26.09 5.13
N GLY A 263 -6.12 -24.84 4.99
CA GLY A 263 -5.39 -24.32 3.84
C GLY A 263 -6.28 -23.99 2.65
N LEU A 264 -5.76 -24.26 1.44
CA LEU A 264 -6.47 -24.13 0.17
C LEU A 264 -7.41 -25.32 -0.12
N ARG A 265 -7.57 -26.25 0.82
CA ARG A 265 -8.51 -27.34 0.65
C ARG A 265 -9.95 -26.85 0.76
N ASP A 266 -10.82 -27.41 -0.07
CA ASP A 266 -12.22 -27.00 -0.16
C ASP A 266 -13.16 -28.21 -0.30
N PRO A 267 -13.55 -28.82 0.84
CA PRO A 267 -14.40 -30.00 0.83
C PRO A 267 -15.75 -29.80 0.13
N MET A 268 -16.28 -28.57 0.16
CA MET A 268 -17.55 -28.26 -0.50
C MET A 268 -17.41 -28.30 -2.03
N LEU A 269 -16.34 -27.73 -2.59
CA LEU A 269 -16.10 -27.82 -4.03
C LEU A 269 -15.68 -29.22 -4.49
N GLU A 270 -14.97 -29.97 -3.64
CA GLU A 270 -14.65 -31.38 -3.90
C GLU A 270 -15.92 -32.21 -4.16
N LEU A 271 -16.97 -31.97 -3.38
CA LEU A 271 -18.25 -32.67 -3.53
C LEU A 271 -18.94 -32.35 -4.87
N PHE A 272 -18.70 -31.17 -5.45
CA PHE A 272 -19.29 -30.70 -6.71
C PHE A 272 -18.29 -30.66 -7.88
N HIS A 273 -17.15 -31.36 -7.78
CA HIS A 273 -16.08 -31.27 -8.77
C HIS A 273 -16.53 -31.60 -10.19
N GLU A 274 -17.51 -32.52 -10.37
CA GLU A 274 -18.07 -32.88 -11.67
C GLU A 274 -18.80 -31.71 -12.35
N SER A 275 -19.34 -30.78 -11.57
CA SER A 275 -20.07 -29.60 -12.07
C SER A 275 -19.19 -28.36 -12.18
N CYS A 276 -18.24 -28.19 -11.24
CA CYS A 276 -17.43 -26.97 -11.13
C CYS A 276 -16.03 -27.08 -11.76
N GLY A 277 -15.58 -28.28 -12.16
CA GLY A 277 -14.29 -28.50 -12.82
C GLY A 277 -13.05 -28.30 -11.94
N VAL A 278 -13.22 -28.02 -10.65
CA VAL A 278 -12.12 -27.83 -9.69
C VAL A 278 -11.47 -29.18 -9.38
N LYS A 279 -10.18 -29.30 -9.67
CA LYS A 279 -9.40 -30.51 -9.40
C LYS A 279 -8.64 -30.40 -8.09
N LEU A 280 -8.33 -31.55 -7.49
CA LEU A 280 -7.41 -31.63 -6.37
C LEU A 280 -5.98 -31.86 -6.85
N ARG A 281 -5.05 -31.22 -6.16
CA ARG A 281 -3.61 -31.38 -6.37
C ARG A 281 -2.93 -31.74 -5.07
N SER A 282 -2.00 -32.69 -5.11
CA SER A 282 -1.10 -32.96 -3.99
C SER A 282 0.13 -32.06 -4.08
N LEU A 283 0.44 -31.39 -2.98
CA LEU A 283 1.70 -30.66 -2.81
C LEU A 283 2.82 -31.61 -2.34
N ALA A 284 4.07 -31.14 -2.39
CA ALA A 284 5.25 -31.93 -1.99
C ALA A 284 5.26 -32.35 -0.52
N ASN A 285 4.55 -31.60 0.34
CA ASN A 285 4.35 -31.89 1.75
C ASN A 285 3.17 -32.86 2.02
N GLY A 286 2.53 -33.41 0.98
CA GLY A 286 1.37 -34.30 1.11
C GLY A 286 0.03 -33.60 1.35
N ALA A 287 -0.01 -32.26 1.39
CA ALA A 287 -1.26 -31.52 1.47
C ALA A 287 -2.07 -31.64 0.17
N LEU A 288 -3.37 -31.92 0.29
CA LEU A 288 -4.33 -31.84 -0.81
C LEU A 288 -4.92 -30.43 -0.86
N VAL A 289 -4.85 -29.79 -2.02
CA VAL A 289 -5.35 -28.41 -2.25
C VAL A 289 -6.24 -28.36 -3.49
N ALA A 290 -7.18 -27.42 -3.51
CA ALA A 290 -7.94 -27.10 -4.71
C ALA A 290 -7.03 -26.38 -5.72
N ASP A 291 -7.11 -26.78 -6.99
CA ASP A 291 -6.29 -26.26 -8.07
C ASP A 291 -6.92 -25.00 -8.68
N TYR A 292 -6.48 -23.83 -8.20
CA TYR A 292 -6.92 -22.50 -8.66
C TYR A 292 -5.84 -21.78 -9.50
N GLU A 293 -4.88 -22.51 -10.10
CA GLU A 293 -3.81 -21.90 -10.92
C GLU A 293 -4.30 -21.55 -12.32
N PHE A 294 -4.28 -20.26 -12.68
CA PHE A 294 -4.75 -19.80 -14.00
C PHE A 294 -3.74 -18.93 -14.76
N ASP A 295 -2.94 -18.10 -14.07
CA ASP A 295 -2.08 -17.09 -14.73
C ASP A 295 -0.65 -17.03 -14.14
N ARG A 296 0.23 -16.18 -14.69
CA ARG A 296 1.63 -15.96 -14.25
C ARG A 296 1.74 -15.03 -13.04
N GLN A 297 0.71 -14.27 -12.70
CA GLN A 297 0.69 -13.31 -11.60
C GLN A 297 -0.63 -13.40 -10.82
N VAL A 298 -0.61 -12.99 -9.55
CA VAL A 298 -1.85 -12.85 -8.78
C VAL A 298 -2.56 -11.61 -9.31
N THR A 299 -3.70 -11.81 -9.94
CA THR A 299 -4.51 -10.76 -10.56
C THR A 299 -5.90 -10.76 -9.94
N VAL A 300 -6.51 -9.58 -9.93
CA VAL A 300 -7.94 -9.43 -9.66
C VAL A 300 -8.61 -9.23 -11.01
N ASP A 301 -9.50 -10.14 -11.37
CA ASP A 301 -10.26 -10.02 -12.61
C ASP A 301 -11.24 -8.83 -12.50
N ALA A 302 -11.17 -7.89 -13.44
CA ALA A 302 -11.93 -6.64 -13.34
C ALA A 302 -13.44 -6.87 -13.49
N GLU A 303 -13.84 -7.73 -14.44
CA GLU A 303 -15.25 -8.07 -14.66
C GLU A 303 -15.80 -8.89 -13.50
N GLY A 304 -15.08 -9.94 -13.08
CA GLY A 304 -15.41 -10.76 -11.92
C GLY A 304 -15.47 -9.97 -10.61
N ALA A 305 -14.62 -8.95 -10.44
CA ALA A 305 -14.72 -8.02 -9.31
C ALA A 305 -15.98 -7.18 -9.36
N GLY A 306 -16.36 -6.65 -10.54
CA GLY A 306 -17.62 -5.94 -10.74
C GLY A 306 -18.83 -6.81 -10.43
N LEU A 307 -18.90 -7.99 -11.05
CA LEU A 307 -20.01 -8.95 -10.84
C LEU A 307 -20.10 -9.39 -9.37
N PHE A 308 -18.97 -9.66 -8.72
CA PHE A 308 -18.99 -10.03 -7.31
C PHE A 308 -19.55 -8.90 -6.45
N LEU A 309 -19.15 -7.65 -6.71
CA LEU A 309 -19.61 -6.51 -5.93
C LEU A 309 -21.10 -6.21 -6.15
N ASP A 310 -21.57 -6.33 -7.38
CA ASP A 310 -22.96 -6.00 -7.73
C ASP A 310 -23.96 -7.06 -7.25
N PHE A 311 -23.57 -8.35 -7.26
CA PHE A 311 -24.52 -9.45 -7.02
C PHE A 311 -24.28 -10.24 -5.73
N GLU A 312 -23.05 -10.25 -5.22
CA GLU A 312 -22.65 -11.23 -4.20
C GLU A 312 -22.13 -10.60 -2.90
N ALA A 313 -21.52 -9.41 -2.98
CA ALA A 313 -20.85 -8.78 -1.84
C ALA A 313 -21.77 -8.60 -0.63
N ASP A 314 -22.96 -8.02 -0.80
CA ASP A 314 -23.85 -7.71 0.33
C ASP A 314 -24.30 -9.00 1.06
N ARG A 315 -24.65 -10.04 0.30
CA ARG A 315 -25.02 -11.36 0.84
C ARG A 315 -23.87 -12.00 1.64
N HIS A 316 -22.63 -11.87 1.15
CA HIS A 316 -21.45 -12.41 1.81
C HIS A 316 -21.03 -11.59 3.03
N ILE A 317 -21.15 -10.26 2.97
CA ILE A 317 -20.94 -9.37 4.12
C ILE A 317 -21.89 -9.76 5.26
N ASP A 318 -23.20 -9.84 4.99
CA ASP A 318 -24.19 -10.16 6.01
C ASP A 318 -23.96 -11.52 6.67
N ARG A 319 -23.49 -12.49 5.89
CA ARG A 319 -23.27 -13.86 6.36
C ARG A 319 -21.96 -14.05 7.12
N TYR A 320 -20.87 -13.42 6.66
CA TYR A 320 -19.51 -13.77 7.07
C TYR A 320 -18.73 -12.64 7.75
N CYS A 321 -19.11 -11.37 7.59
CA CYS A 321 -18.42 -10.24 8.20
C CYS A 321 -18.75 -10.10 9.70
N ARG A 322 -18.42 -11.13 10.49
CA ARG A 322 -18.72 -11.27 11.92
C ARG A 322 -17.49 -11.81 12.67
N ASP A 323 -17.25 -11.30 13.87
CA ASP A 323 -16.08 -11.68 14.67
C ASP A 323 -16.09 -13.16 15.10
N ASP A 324 -17.27 -13.75 15.22
CA ASP A 324 -17.49 -15.16 15.54
C ASP A 324 -17.39 -16.10 14.32
N CYS A 325 -16.99 -15.59 13.15
CA CYS A 325 -16.76 -16.43 11.97
C CYS A 325 -15.64 -17.45 12.22
N GLU A 326 -15.95 -18.73 12.05
CA GLU A 326 -15.04 -19.86 12.33
C GLU A 326 -13.73 -19.81 11.52
N ASP A 327 -13.75 -19.23 10.32
CA ASP A 327 -12.59 -19.17 9.42
C ASP A 327 -12.52 -17.82 8.70
N TRP A 328 -11.64 -16.92 9.17
CA TRP A 328 -11.45 -15.61 8.56
C TRP A 328 -10.75 -15.67 7.20
N THR A 329 -10.15 -16.81 6.86
CA THR A 329 -9.57 -17.04 5.53
C THR A 329 -10.62 -17.41 4.46
N LEU A 330 -11.88 -17.61 4.88
CA LEU A 330 -12.97 -17.97 4.00
C LEU A 330 -13.21 -16.94 2.89
N GLY A 331 -13.06 -15.65 3.18
CA GLY A 331 -13.21 -14.59 2.17
C GLY A 331 -12.26 -14.78 0.99
N TYR A 332 -10.98 -15.04 1.28
CA TYR A 332 -9.96 -15.35 0.27
C TYR A 332 -10.35 -16.55 -0.59
N LYS A 333 -10.81 -17.65 0.04
CA LYS A 333 -11.29 -18.83 -0.67
C LYS A 333 -12.50 -18.51 -1.54
N ILE A 334 -13.47 -17.73 -1.05
CA ILE A 334 -14.64 -17.33 -1.82
C ILE A 334 -14.22 -16.53 -3.07
N TYR A 335 -13.28 -15.59 -2.97
CA TYR A 335 -12.79 -14.88 -4.17
C TYR A 335 -12.16 -15.82 -5.20
N LEU A 336 -11.44 -16.87 -4.77
CA LEU A 336 -10.91 -17.90 -5.67
C LEU A 336 -12.05 -18.71 -6.32
N ARG A 337 -13.08 -19.09 -5.56
CA ARG A 337 -14.25 -19.84 -6.07
C ARG A 337 -15.00 -19.09 -7.16
N TYR A 338 -15.16 -17.78 -6.98
CA TYR A 338 -15.84 -16.92 -7.94
C TYR A 338 -14.94 -16.50 -9.11
N GLY A 339 -13.66 -16.87 -9.10
CA GLY A 339 -12.69 -16.44 -10.13
C GLY A 339 -12.33 -14.95 -10.05
N THR A 340 -12.80 -14.24 -9.01
CA THR A 340 -12.49 -12.82 -8.77
C THR A 340 -10.99 -12.60 -8.57
N ILE A 341 -10.32 -13.58 -7.97
CA ILE A 341 -8.86 -13.60 -7.80
C ILE A 341 -8.31 -14.86 -8.44
N GLN A 342 -7.18 -14.72 -9.12
CA GLN A 342 -6.46 -15.84 -9.71
C GLN A 342 -5.09 -15.99 -9.07
N LEU A 343 -4.68 -17.23 -8.81
CA LEU A 343 -3.35 -17.51 -8.29
C LEU A 343 -2.33 -17.55 -9.42
N ALA A 344 -1.16 -16.96 -9.16
CA ALA A 344 0.00 -17.16 -10.01
C ALA A 344 0.44 -18.62 -9.97
N LYS A 345 0.80 -19.17 -11.13
CA LYS A 345 1.38 -20.51 -11.25
C LYS A 345 2.60 -20.66 -10.34
N GLY A 346 2.58 -21.68 -9.48
CA GLY A 346 3.66 -21.95 -8.52
C GLY A 346 3.52 -21.25 -7.17
N ASN A 347 2.52 -20.38 -6.97
CA ASN A 347 2.26 -19.75 -5.66
C ASN A 347 1.27 -20.53 -4.78
N THR A 348 0.72 -21.64 -5.27
CA THR A 348 -0.25 -22.46 -4.54
C THR A 348 0.30 -22.94 -3.20
N ALA A 349 1.52 -23.49 -3.17
CA ALA A 349 2.13 -23.97 -1.93
C ALA A 349 2.37 -22.86 -0.90
N SER A 350 2.80 -21.68 -1.36
CA SER A 350 2.99 -20.52 -0.49
C SER A 350 1.67 -20.01 0.08
N SER A 351 0.63 -19.94 -0.76
CA SER A 351 -0.70 -19.48 -0.37
C SER A 351 -1.34 -20.46 0.62
N ASP A 352 -1.30 -21.76 0.33
CA ASP A 352 -1.76 -22.82 1.22
C ASP A 352 -1.08 -22.74 2.60
N ALA A 353 0.25 -22.61 2.64
CA ALA A 353 1.00 -22.48 3.88
C ALA A 353 0.61 -21.22 4.69
N ILE A 354 0.28 -20.11 4.03
CA ILE A 354 -0.22 -18.90 4.69
C ILE A 354 -1.61 -19.13 5.28
N LEU A 355 -2.53 -19.74 4.53
CA LEU A 355 -3.89 -20.01 5.00
C LEU A 355 -3.90 -20.98 6.19
N ARG A 356 -3.15 -22.09 6.11
CA ARG A 356 -3.01 -23.07 7.20
C ARG A 356 -2.51 -22.41 8.49
N ARG A 357 -1.43 -21.62 8.36
CA ARG A 357 -0.86 -20.88 9.49
C ARG A 357 -1.85 -19.87 10.06
N THR A 358 -2.63 -19.21 9.21
CA THR A 358 -3.62 -18.23 9.64
C THR A 358 -4.78 -18.89 10.37
N GLN A 359 -5.31 -20.00 9.88
CA GLN A 359 -6.35 -20.78 10.55
C GLN A 359 -5.86 -21.35 11.88
N TRP A 360 -4.62 -21.85 11.93
CA TRP A 360 -4.00 -22.28 13.19
C TRP A 360 -3.89 -21.12 14.18
N ARG A 361 -3.40 -19.95 13.73
CA ARG A 361 -3.35 -18.74 14.58
C ARG A 361 -4.74 -18.33 15.04
N GLN A 362 -5.76 -18.52 14.22
CA GLN A 362 -7.14 -18.20 14.60
C GLN A 362 -7.62 -19.10 15.75
N ALA A 363 -7.46 -20.42 15.62
CA ALA A 363 -7.79 -21.38 16.66
C ALA A 363 -7.07 -21.11 17.99
N HIS A 364 -5.85 -20.56 17.94
CA HIS A 364 -5.04 -20.23 19.12
C HIS A 364 -5.16 -18.77 19.57
N GLN A 365 -6.12 -18.00 19.02
CA GLN A 365 -6.34 -16.59 19.35
C GLN A 365 -5.10 -15.68 19.14
N LEU A 366 -4.30 -15.97 18.12
CA LEU A 366 -3.14 -15.18 17.68
C LEU A 366 -3.39 -14.42 16.37
N HIS A 367 -4.66 -14.20 16.03
CA HIS A 367 -5.15 -13.53 14.81
C HIS A 367 -5.83 -12.20 15.13
N GLY A 368 -6.14 -11.40 14.10
CA GLY A 368 -6.76 -10.09 14.27
C GLY A 368 -5.97 -9.15 15.17
N GLN A 369 -6.68 -8.23 15.83
CA GLN A 369 -6.09 -7.27 16.77
C GLN A 369 -5.77 -7.98 18.09
N ARG A 370 -4.50 -7.93 18.52
CA ARG A 370 -4.05 -8.46 19.82
C ARG A 370 -3.36 -7.38 20.64
N SER A 371 -3.66 -7.33 21.93
CA SER A 371 -3.03 -6.36 22.84
C SER A 371 -1.62 -6.79 23.21
N VAL A 372 -0.75 -5.82 23.47
CA VAL A 372 0.62 -6.10 23.93
C VAL A 372 0.60 -6.82 25.28
N GLN A 373 -0.28 -6.41 26.20
CA GLN A 373 -0.39 -7.03 27.52
C GLN A 373 -0.79 -8.52 27.44
N GLU A 374 -1.71 -8.87 26.53
CA GLU A 374 -2.09 -10.27 26.29
C GLU A 374 -0.91 -11.11 25.80
N LEU A 375 -0.09 -10.56 24.90
CA LEU A 375 1.07 -11.26 24.34
C LEU A 375 2.19 -11.44 25.37
N GLU A 376 2.44 -10.43 26.21
CA GLU A 376 3.42 -10.51 27.30
C GLU A 376 3.01 -11.57 28.34
N ALA A 377 1.73 -11.58 28.75
CA ALA A 377 1.21 -12.58 29.68
C ALA A 377 1.41 -14.01 29.15
N ARG A 378 1.17 -14.24 27.85
CA ARG A 378 1.40 -15.55 27.21
C ARG A 378 2.89 -15.93 27.18
N GLN A 379 3.80 -14.96 27.01
CA GLN A 379 5.24 -15.24 27.07
C GLN A 379 5.71 -15.64 28.47
N ASP A 380 5.18 -14.99 29.51
CA ASP A 380 5.54 -15.27 30.90
C ASP A 380 5.05 -16.65 31.36
N MET A 381 3.87 -17.09 30.90
CA MET A 381 3.39 -18.46 31.14
C MET A 381 4.32 -19.52 30.55
N VAL A 382 4.90 -19.25 29.36
CA VAL A 382 5.88 -20.15 28.72
C VAL A 382 7.24 -20.13 29.42
N ARG A 383 7.67 -18.98 29.99
CA ARG A 383 8.96 -18.83 30.69
C ARG A 383 8.96 -19.31 32.15
N GLY A 384 7.81 -19.28 32.82
CA GLY A 384 7.67 -19.54 34.26
C GLY A 384 7.67 -21.02 34.69
N GLY A 385 7.85 -21.98 33.78
CA GLY A 385 7.92 -23.41 34.14
C GLY A 385 6.61 -23.98 34.70
N GLN A 386 5.46 -23.36 34.41
CA GLN A 386 4.14 -23.91 34.67
C GLN A 386 3.34 -23.96 33.38
N GLY A 387 3.44 -25.11 32.71
CA GLY A 387 2.57 -25.49 31.62
C GLY A 387 3.33 -25.67 30.30
N SER A 388 3.60 -26.93 29.94
CA SER A 388 3.11 -27.32 28.62
C SER A 388 1.67 -26.81 28.55
N ILE A 389 1.29 -26.11 27.49
CA ILE A 389 -0.12 -26.10 27.14
C ILE A 389 -0.46 -27.58 26.98
N LEU A 390 -1.10 -28.18 27.98
CA LEU A 390 -1.83 -29.41 27.76
C LEU A 390 -2.93 -28.98 26.81
N LEU A 391 -2.70 -29.39 25.56
CA LEU A 391 -3.61 -29.34 24.45
C LEU A 391 -4.81 -30.20 24.86
N ASP A 392 -5.87 -29.55 25.33
CA ASP A 392 -7.20 -30.15 25.38
C ASP A 392 -8.00 -29.70 24.16
#